data_AF-A0A2K5XAW3-F1
#
_entry.id   AF-A0A2K5XAW3-F1
#
_cell.length_a   1.000
_cell.length_b   1.000
_cell.length_c   1.000
_cell.angle_alpha   90.00
_cell.angle_beta   90.00
_cell.angle_gamma   90.00
#
_symmetry.space_group_name_H-M   'P 1'
#
loop_
_entity.id
_entity.type
_entity.pdbx_description
1 polymer ?
#
loop_
_entity_poly.entity_id
_entity_poly.type
_entity_poly.pdbx_seq_one_letter_code
_entity_poly.pdbx_strand_id
1 'polypeptide(L)'
;MSNPRKRSIPMRDGNTGLQQLLAEDSFDESDFSEIDDSDTFSDSALEDGKIRPLSHLESDGKSPTSSDSGRSMKWSARAMIPRKRYDFTGTPGRKVDVSDITDPLQYFELFFTEELVSKITRETNAQAALLASKPPGPKGFSRMDKWKDTDNDELKVFFAVMLLQGIVQKPELEMFWSTRPLLDTPYLRQIMTGERFLLLFRCLHFVNNSSISAGQSKAHISLQKIKPVFDFLVNKFSTVYTPNRNIAVDESLMLFKGPLAMKQYIPTKRVRFGLKLYVLCESQSGYVWNALVHTGPGMNLKDSADGLKSSRIVLTLVSDLLGQGYCVFLDNFNVSPMLFRELHQNRTDAVGTARLNRKQIPNDLKKRIAKGTTVARFCGELMALKWCDGKEVTMLSTFHNDTVIEVNNRNGKKTKKPRVIVDYNENMGAVDSADQMLTSYPSERKRHKVWYKKFFHHLLHITVLNSYILFKKDNPEHTMSHINFRLALIERMLEEHHKPGQQHLRGRPCSDDVTPLRLSGRHFPKSIPPTSGKQNPTGRCKICCSQYDKDGKRIRKETRYFCAECDVPLCVVPCFEIYHTKKNY
;
A
#
# COMPACT_ATOMS: atom_id res chain seq x y z
N MET A 1 22.69 37.73 44.98
CA MET A 1 21.80 38.31 43.95
C MET A 1 22.33 37.93 42.58
N SER A 2 21.77 36.90 41.95
CA SER A 2 22.21 36.44 40.62
C SER A 2 21.00 35.88 39.89
N ASN A 3 20.47 36.68 38.96
CA ASN A 3 19.27 36.42 38.19
C ASN A 3 19.67 35.72 36.86
N PRO A 4 19.20 34.49 36.55
CA PRO A 4 19.53 33.85 35.29
C PRO A 4 18.60 34.32 34.17
N ARG A 5 19.21 34.75 33.05
CA ARG A 5 18.55 35.22 31.83
C ARG A 5 17.62 34.15 31.24
N LYS A 6 16.33 34.47 31.09
CA LYS A 6 15.39 33.75 30.21
C LYS A 6 15.88 33.84 28.76
N ARG A 7 16.22 32.70 28.14
CA ARG A 7 16.32 32.58 26.68
C ARG A 7 14.91 32.30 26.14
N SER A 8 14.37 33.24 25.38
CA SER A 8 13.20 33.03 24.53
C SER A 8 13.54 32.00 23.45
N ILE A 9 12.67 31.00 23.30
CA ILE A 9 12.72 30.05 22.19
C ILE A 9 12.04 30.73 21.01
N PRO A 10 12.68 30.89 19.84
CA PRO A 10 12.00 31.45 18.67
C PRO A 10 10.95 30.47 18.15
N MET A 11 9.74 30.97 17.90
CA MET A 11 8.71 30.30 17.11
C MET A 11 9.32 29.86 15.77
N ARG A 12 9.18 28.58 15.39
CA ARG A 12 9.59 28.08 14.07
C ARG A 12 8.60 28.56 13.02
N ASP A 13 9.09 29.32 12.04
CA ASP A 13 8.30 29.79 10.89
C ASP A 13 7.71 28.62 10.07
N GLY A 14 6.38 28.54 10.02
CA GLY A 14 5.63 27.56 9.23
C GLY A 14 5.91 27.62 7.72
N ASN A 15 6.51 28.70 7.23
CA ASN A 15 6.80 28.93 5.81
C ASN A 15 7.93 28.00 5.27
N THR A 16 8.85 27.57 6.13
CA THR A 16 9.96 26.68 5.77
C THR A 16 9.50 25.25 5.42
N GLY A 17 8.42 24.78 6.05
CA GLY A 17 7.86 23.45 5.79
C GLY A 17 7.17 23.33 4.43
N LEU A 18 6.47 24.38 4.02
CA LEU A 18 5.78 24.43 2.72
C LEU A 18 6.77 24.52 1.56
N GLN A 19 7.80 25.36 1.66
CA GLN A 19 8.86 25.45 0.65
C GLN A 19 9.60 24.11 0.45
N GLN A 20 9.89 23.39 1.53
CA GLN A 20 10.53 22.07 1.44
C GLN A 20 9.60 21.02 0.81
N LEU A 21 8.30 21.07 1.08
CA LEU A 21 7.31 20.19 0.43
C LEU A 21 7.16 20.45 -1.06
N LEU A 22 7.24 21.71 -1.50
CA LEU A 22 7.23 22.06 -2.93
C LEU A 22 8.51 21.62 -3.64
N ALA A 23 9.64 21.56 -2.92
CA ALA A 23 10.90 20.99 -3.42
C ALA A 23 10.87 19.46 -3.51
N GLU A 24 10.04 18.76 -2.71
CA GLU A 24 9.81 17.31 -2.87
C GLU A 24 9.12 16.95 -4.21
N ASP A 25 8.56 17.94 -4.92
CA ASP A 25 7.92 17.76 -6.24
C ASP A 25 8.87 18.06 -7.41
N SER A 26 10.12 18.48 -7.16
CA SER A 26 11.08 18.90 -8.19
C SER A 26 12.07 17.81 -8.63
N PHE A 27 11.73 16.53 -8.47
CA PHE A 27 12.62 15.42 -8.87
C PHE A 27 12.76 15.29 -10.40
N ASP A 28 14.00 15.08 -10.84
CA ASP A 28 14.43 15.12 -12.24
C ASP A 28 14.43 13.71 -12.90
N GLU A 29 14.43 13.67 -14.23
CA GLU A 29 14.22 12.45 -15.03
C GLU A 29 15.30 11.38 -14.90
N SER A 30 16.54 11.76 -14.56
CA SER A 30 17.66 10.81 -14.39
C SER A 30 17.50 9.85 -13.20
N ASP A 31 16.55 10.13 -12.30
CA ASP A 31 16.31 9.33 -11.10
C ASP A 31 15.42 8.09 -11.34
N PHE A 32 14.75 7.98 -12.49
CA PHE A 32 13.93 6.80 -12.82
C PHE A 32 14.76 5.64 -13.38
N SER A 33 15.91 5.93 -14.00
CA SER A 33 16.85 4.94 -14.56
C SER A 33 17.81 4.34 -13.52
N GLU A 34 17.86 4.86 -12.29
CA GLU A 34 18.74 4.37 -11.21
C GLU A 34 18.01 3.49 -10.16
N ILE A 35 16.77 3.08 -10.44
CA ILE A 35 15.96 2.26 -9.52
C ILE A 35 16.29 0.78 -9.72
N ASP A 36 17.45 0.36 -9.22
CA ASP A 36 17.79 -1.06 -9.09
C ASP A 36 17.16 -1.65 -7.81
N ASP A 37 16.25 -2.61 -7.97
CA ASP A 37 15.63 -3.36 -6.86
C ASP A 37 16.40 -4.64 -6.48
N SER A 38 17.58 -4.90 -7.06
CA SER A 38 18.37 -6.15 -6.94
C SER A 38 18.97 -6.46 -5.57
N ASP A 39 18.80 -5.59 -4.57
CA ASP A 39 19.20 -5.90 -3.19
C ASP A 39 18.29 -7.01 -2.62
N THR A 40 18.76 -8.21 -2.87
CA THR A 40 18.51 -9.43 -2.10
C THR A 40 18.91 -9.12 -0.67
N PHE A 41 18.10 -9.62 0.28
CA PHE A 41 18.31 -9.49 1.71
C PHE A 41 19.76 -9.91 2.08
N SER A 42 20.68 -8.95 2.18
CA SER A 42 21.99 -9.13 2.81
C SER A 42 22.13 -8.12 3.94
N ASP A 43 22.37 -8.65 5.13
CA ASP A 43 22.33 -7.97 6.42
C ASP A 43 23.67 -7.26 6.74
N SER A 44 24.32 -6.68 5.73
CA SER A 44 25.70 -6.19 5.89
C SER A 44 26.02 -5.00 4.98
N ALA A 45 25.45 -3.83 5.28
CA ALA A 45 26.04 -2.54 4.91
C ALA A 45 25.33 -1.39 5.65
N LEU A 46 25.80 -1.07 6.85
CA LEU A 46 25.61 0.24 7.46
C LEU A 46 26.89 0.60 8.20
N GLU A 47 27.86 1.14 7.47
CA GLU A 47 28.81 2.08 8.05
C GLU A 47 28.69 3.43 7.36
N ASP A 48 28.55 4.41 8.25
CA ASP A 48 28.75 5.83 8.15
C ASP A 48 27.70 6.75 7.49
N GLY A 49 27.35 7.78 8.26
CA GLY A 49 26.26 8.70 7.99
C GLY A 49 25.48 9.02 9.26
N LYS A 50 26.11 9.76 10.18
CA LYS A 50 25.57 10.24 11.47
C LYS A 50 24.10 10.70 11.39
N ILE A 51 23.17 9.78 11.64
CA ILE A 51 21.79 10.09 12.04
C ILE A 51 21.70 9.71 13.52
N ARG A 52 21.51 10.72 14.37
CA ARG A 52 21.29 10.52 15.80
C ARG A 52 20.11 9.56 15.98
N PRO A 53 20.28 8.42 16.68
CA PRO A 53 19.14 7.57 16.99
C PRO A 53 18.24 8.36 17.92
N LEU A 54 16.99 8.59 17.52
CA LEU A 54 15.94 8.84 18.50
C LEU A 54 15.73 7.50 19.20
N SER A 55 16.54 7.31 20.25
CA SER A 55 16.47 6.16 21.13
C SER A 55 15.05 6.01 21.65
N HIS A 56 14.67 4.75 21.88
CA HIS A 56 13.51 4.34 22.65
C HIS A 56 13.47 5.07 24.00
N LEU A 57 12.84 6.24 23.99
CA LEU A 57 12.30 6.95 25.13
C LEU A 57 11.03 7.64 24.62
N GLU A 58 10.01 6.84 24.31
CA GLU A 58 8.70 7.22 24.85
C GLU A 58 8.79 6.94 26.36
N SER A 59 9.61 7.74 27.07
CA SER A 59 9.38 7.95 28.48
C SER A 59 8.01 8.57 28.53
N ASP A 60 7.10 7.97 29.30
CA ASP A 60 5.88 8.59 29.74
C ASP A 60 6.18 10.07 30.02
N GLY A 61 5.70 10.95 29.14
CA GLY A 61 5.74 12.38 29.39
C GLY A 61 5.13 12.56 30.77
N LYS A 62 5.88 13.19 31.68
CA LYS A 62 5.44 13.49 33.05
C LYS A 62 3.96 13.86 32.98
N SER A 63 3.14 12.97 33.54
CA SER A 63 1.70 13.19 33.61
C SER A 63 1.50 14.58 34.24
N PRO A 64 0.64 15.44 33.68
CA PRO A 64 0.23 16.60 34.42
C PRO A 64 -0.32 16.09 35.75
N THR A 65 0.20 16.64 36.85
CA THR A 65 -0.42 16.52 38.16
C THR A 65 -1.74 17.30 38.12
N SER A 66 -2.73 16.78 37.39
CA SER A 66 -4.11 17.11 37.65
C SER A 66 -4.56 16.16 38.75
N SER A 67 -4.98 16.74 39.86
CA SER A 67 -5.72 16.07 40.93
C SER A 67 -6.93 15.34 40.33
N ASP A 68 -6.75 14.08 39.97
CA ASP A 68 -7.82 13.21 39.49
C ASP A 68 -8.60 12.70 40.70
N SER A 69 -9.67 13.40 41.03
CA SER A 69 -10.78 12.87 41.83
C SER A 69 -11.59 11.88 40.97
N GLY A 70 -10.98 10.75 40.59
CA GLY A 70 -11.57 9.71 39.73
C GLY A 70 -11.44 8.31 40.35
N ARG A 71 -12.57 7.63 40.56
CA ARG A 71 -12.72 6.37 41.33
C ARG A 71 -11.66 5.29 41.01
N SER A 72 -10.85 4.93 42.01
CA SER A 72 -9.99 3.73 41.99
C SER A 72 -10.81 2.46 41.69
N MET A 73 -10.33 1.63 40.75
CA MET A 73 -10.98 0.34 40.42
C MET A 73 -10.83 -0.66 41.57
N LYS A 74 -11.97 -1.16 42.04
CA LYS A 74 -12.04 -2.21 43.07
C LYS A 74 -12.15 -3.57 42.40
N TRP A 75 -11.10 -4.37 42.51
CA TRP A 75 -11.02 -5.70 41.93
C TRP A 75 -11.36 -6.79 42.96
N SER A 76 -12.16 -7.79 42.56
CA SER A 76 -12.56 -8.93 43.38
C SER A 76 -12.06 -10.25 42.79
N ALA A 77 -11.92 -11.28 43.62
CA ALA A 77 -11.56 -12.63 43.19
C ALA A 77 -12.73 -13.39 42.53
N ARG A 78 -13.97 -13.01 42.82
CA ARG A 78 -15.18 -13.62 42.28
C ARG A 78 -15.98 -12.61 41.46
N ALA A 79 -16.62 -13.10 40.41
CA ALA A 79 -17.60 -12.35 39.64
C ALA A 79 -18.79 -11.98 40.54
N MET A 80 -19.10 -10.70 40.64
CA MET A 80 -20.26 -10.23 41.42
C MET A 80 -21.52 -10.06 40.56
N ILE A 81 -21.36 -9.98 39.23
CA ILE A 81 -22.45 -9.82 38.27
C ILE A 81 -22.26 -10.78 37.08
N PRO A 82 -23.36 -11.25 36.47
CA PRO A 82 -23.29 -12.00 35.22
C PRO A 82 -22.73 -11.12 34.10
N ARG A 83 -21.66 -11.57 33.45
CA ARG A 83 -21.13 -10.94 32.25
C ARG A 83 -21.81 -11.55 31.03
N LYS A 84 -22.50 -10.71 30.28
CA LYS A 84 -23.11 -11.05 29.00
C LYS A 84 -22.62 -10.07 27.96
N ARG A 85 -22.47 -10.60 26.75
CA ARG A 85 -22.24 -9.82 25.55
C ARG A 85 -23.45 -8.92 25.27
N TYR A 86 -23.21 -7.75 24.70
CA TYR A 86 -24.31 -6.92 24.19
C TYR A 86 -24.98 -7.59 22.99
N ASP A 87 -26.26 -7.31 22.76
CA ASP A 87 -26.92 -7.73 21.54
C ASP A 87 -26.36 -6.94 20.36
N PHE A 88 -26.04 -7.66 19.29
CA PHE A 88 -25.50 -7.06 18.07
C PHE A 88 -26.66 -6.59 17.20
N THR A 89 -26.69 -5.30 16.90
CA THR A 89 -27.79 -4.66 16.14
C THR A 89 -27.40 -4.28 14.72
N GLY A 90 -26.16 -4.54 14.31
CA GLY A 90 -25.72 -4.31 12.94
C GLY A 90 -26.29 -5.35 11.97
N THR A 91 -26.41 -4.97 10.70
CA THR A 91 -26.76 -5.88 9.59
C THR A 91 -25.53 -6.05 8.71
N PRO A 92 -24.68 -7.07 8.95
CA PRO A 92 -23.45 -7.27 8.20
C PRO A 92 -23.73 -7.52 6.73
N GLY A 93 -22.90 -6.97 5.85
CA GLY A 93 -23.11 -7.06 4.41
C GLY A 93 -22.78 -5.78 3.68
N ARG A 94 -22.72 -5.86 2.36
CA ARG A 94 -22.61 -4.69 1.50
C ARG A 94 -23.90 -3.86 1.58
N LYS A 95 -23.76 -2.53 1.61
CA LYS A 95 -24.86 -1.57 1.71
C LYS A 95 -25.27 -0.97 0.36
N VAL A 96 -24.50 -1.24 -0.69
CA VAL A 96 -24.65 -0.69 -2.03
C VAL A 96 -24.83 -1.84 -3.00
N ASP A 97 -25.73 -1.71 -3.97
CA ASP A 97 -25.94 -2.76 -4.95
C ASP A 97 -24.84 -2.80 -6.01
N VAL A 98 -24.63 -3.99 -6.56
CA VAL A 98 -23.72 -4.27 -7.67
C VAL A 98 -24.58 -4.88 -8.77
N SER A 99 -24.48 -4.38 -10.00
CA SER A 99 -25.35 -4.82 -11.09
C SER A 99 -25.02 -6.22 -11.60
N ASP A 100 -23.74 -6.57 -11.62
CA ASP A 100 -23.24 -7.91 -11.90
C ASP A 100 -22.31 -8.37 -10.78
N ILE A 101 -22.81 -9.28 -9.94
CA ILE A 101 -22.04 -9.86 -8.82
C ILE A 101 -20.86 -10.71 -9.28
N THR A 102 -20.79 -11.07 -10.56
CA THR A 102 -19.69 -11.87 -11.12
C THR A 102 -18.55 -11.02 -11.68
N ASP A 103 -18.74 -9.70 -11.84
CA ASP A 103 -17.75 -8.79 -12.43
C ASP A 103 -16.86 -8.12 -11.36
N PRO A 104 -15.54 -8.44 -11.30
CA PRO A 104 -14.61 -7.81 -10.37
C PRO A 104 -14.54 -6.29 -10.48
N LEU A 105 -14.73 -5.72 -11.68
CA LEU A 105 -14.63 -4.29 -11.91
C LEU A 105 -15.69 -3.53 -11.11
N GLN A 106 -16.93 -4.04 -11.06
CA GLN A 106 -17.99 -3.35 -10.35
C GLN A 106 -17.71 -3.25 -8.84
N TYR A 107 -17.09 -4.26 -8.23
CA TYR A 107 -16.65 -4.19 -6.83
C TYR A 107 -15.50 -3.20 -6.60
N PHE A 108 -14.64 -2.99 -7.60
CA PHE A 108 -13.57 -1.99 -7.55
C PHE A 108 -14.13 -0.57 -7.64
N GLU A 109 -15.11 -0.35 -8.52
CA GLU A 109 -15.71 0.95 -8.76
C GLU A 109 -16.62 1.45 -7.64
N LEU A 110 -17.05 0.57 -6.71
CA LEU A 110 -17.67 0.98 -5.43
C LEU A 110 -16.78 1.96 -4.64
N PHE A 111 -15.46 1.82 -4.79
CA PHE A 111 -14.47 2.62 -4.08
C PHE A 111 -13.77 3.63 -5.00
N PHE A 112 -13.36 3.19 -6.20
CA PHE A 112 -12.73 4.04 -7.22
C PHE A 112 -13.80 4.61 -8.15
N THR A 113 -14.66 5.46 -7.60
CA THR A 113 -15.77 6.07 -8.35
C THR A 113 -15.27 7.06 -9.40
N GLU A 114 -16.13 7.39 -10.37
CA GLU A 114 -15.87 8.45 -11.34
C GLU A 114 -15.50 9.79 -10.70
N GLU A 115 -16.09 10.12 -9.54
CA GLU A 115 -15.76 11.33 -8.79
C GLU A 115 -14.28 11.36 -8.37
N LEU A 116 -13.79 10.25 -7.80
CA LEU A 116 -12.41 10.13 -7.37
C LEU A 116 -11.46 10.19 -8.56
N VAL A 117 -11.73 9.41 -9.61
CA VAL A 117 -10.89 9.37 -10.82
C VAL A 117 -10.84 10.76 -11.47
N SER A 118 -11.99 11.41 -11.65
CA SER A 118 -12.08 12.77 -12.20
C SER A 118 -11.27 13.79 -11.40
N LYS A 119 -11.26 13.67 -10.07
CA LYS A 119 -10.41 14.49 -9.22
C LYS A 119 -8.93 14.23 -9.52
N ILE A 120 -8.48 12.97 -9.51
CA ILE A 120 -7.06 12.65 -9.75
C ILE A 120 -6.63 13.11 -11.15
N THR A 121 -7.47 12.91 -12.17
CA THR A 121 -7.26 13.39 -13.55
C THR A 121 -7.01 14.90 -13.57
N ARG A 122 -7.91 15.68 -12.96
CA ARG A 122 -7.80 17.15 -12.91
C ARG A 122 -6.52 17.62 -12.22
N GLU A 123 -6.21 17.06 -11.06
CA GLU A 123 -5.00 17.47 -10.30
C GLU A 123 -3.71 17.04 -11.02
N THR A 124 -3.74 15.91 -11.73
CA THR A 124 -2.61 15.42 -12.54
C THR A 124 -2.34 16.33 -13.74
N ASN A 125 -3.38 16.74 -14.48
CA ASN A 125 -3.25 17.71 -15.57
C ASN A 125 -2.77 19.09 -15.06
N ALA A 126 -3.30 19.56 -13.93
CA ALA A 126 -2.86 20.81 -13.32
C ALA A 126 -1.38 20.76 -12.91
N GLN A 127 -0.92 19.64 -12.35
CA GLN A 127 0.48 19.44 -11.99
C GLN A 127 1.37 19.39 -13.25
N ALA A 128 0.93 18.76 -14.33
CA ALA A 128 1.66 18.75 -15.58
C ALA A 128 1.84 20.17 -16.16
N ALA A 129 0.79 21.00 -16.15
CA ALA A 129 0.86 22.40 -16.56
C ALA A 129 1.84 23.21 -15.70
N LEU A 130 1.87 22.95 -14.38
CA LEU A 130 2.84 23.58 -13.48
C LEU A 130 4.28 23.14 -13.76
N LEU A 131 4.51 21.88 -14.11
CA LEU A 131 5.85 21.38 -14.47
C LEU A 131 6.32 21.93 -15.82
N ALA A 132 5.40 22.09 -16.79
CA ALA A 132 5.69 22.64 -18.11
C ALA A 132 6.03 24.15 -18.07
N SER A 133 5.52 24.90 -17.08
CA SER A 133 5.83 26.33 -16.94
C SER A 133 7.20 26.62 -16.30
N LYS A 134 7.89 25.61 -15.77
CA LYS A 134 9.25 25.76 -15.23
C LYS A 134 10.26 25.92 -16.37
N PRO A 135 11.29 26.78 -16.23
CA PRO A 135 12.29 26.96 -17.26
C PRO A 135 12.98 25.62 -17.57
N PRO A 136 13.26 25.32 -18.86
CA PRO A 136 13.91 24.07 -19.23
C PRO A 136 15.26 23.94 -18.53
N GLY A 137 15.53 22.75 -18.00
CA GLY A 137 16.82 22.43 -17.39
C GLY A 137 17.97 22.49 -18.42
N PRO A 138 19.23 22.35 -17.97
CA PRO A 138 20.42 22.48 -18.82
C PRO A 138 20.51 21.47 -19.99
N LYS A 139 19.63 20.46 -20.04
CA LYS A 139 19.50 19.52 -21.17
C LYS A 139 18.23 19.89 -21.96
N GLY A 140 18.40 20.66 -23.03
CA GLY A 140 17.36 21.42 -23.75
C GLY A 140 16.23 20.68 -24.49
N PHE A 141 15.75 19.53 -24.02
CA PHE A 141 14.47 18.94 -24.46
C PHE A 141 13.84 18.18 -23.29
N SER A 142 12.73 18.68 -22.75
CA SER A 142 12.06 18.05 -21.60
C SER A 142 11.08 17.00 -22.14
N ARG A 143 10.97 15.81 -21.54
CA ARG A 143 9.86 14.88 -21.94
C ARG A 143 8.50 15.52 -21.68
N MET A 144 8.43 16.54 -20.82
CA MET A 144 7.24 17.37 -20.62
C MET A 144 6.74 18.04 -21.90
N ASP A 145 7.59 18.27 -22.90
CA ASP A 145 7.19 18.82 -24.20
C ASP A 145 6.28 17.85 -24.97
N LYS A 146 6.31 16.56 -24.62
CA LYS A 146 5.41 15.51 -25.15
C LYS A 146 4.13 15.35 -24.33
N TRP A 147 3.94 16.11 -23.25
CA TRP A 147 2.75 15.99 -22.41
C TRP A 147 1.49 16.28 -23.21
N LYS A 148 0.50 15.42 -23.02
CA LYS A 148 -0.89 15.64 -23.40
C LYS A 148 -1.73 15.41 -22.17
N ASP A 149 -2.79 16.19 -22.01
CA ASP A 149 -3.70 16.01 -20.88
C ASP A 149 -4.26 14.58 -20.89
N THR A 150 -4.30 13.98 -19.71
CA THR A 150 -4.91 12.68 -19.48
C THR A 150 -6.41 12.85 -19.25
N ASP A 151 -7.18 11.83 -19.59
CA ASP A 151 -8.59 11.71 -19.22
C ASP A 151 -8.78 10.58 -18.18
N ASN A 152 -10.02 10.37 -17.74
CA ASN A 152 -10.36 9.34 -16.76
C ASN A 152 -10.06 7.92 -17.27
N ASP A 153 -10.37 7.66 -18.54
CA ASP A 153 -10.17 6.34 -19.16
C ASP A 153 -8.68 5.98 -19.21
N GLU A 154 -7.83 6.90 -19.69
CA GLU A 154 -6.39 6.71 -19.74
C GLU A 154 -5.80 6.51 -18.33
N LEU A 155 -6.32 7.23 -17.33
CA LEU A 155 -5.86 7.10 -15.95
C LEU A 155 -6.28 5.75 -15.33
N LYS A 156 -7.47 5.23 -15.64
CA LYS A 156 -7.88 3.87 -15.25
C LYS A 156 -7.01 2.81 -15.91
N VAL A 157 -6.67 2.96 -17.20
CA VAL A 157 -5.71 2.10 -17.90
C VAL A 157 -4.33 2.17 -17.24
N PHE A 158 -3.87 3.35 -16.85
CA PHE A 158 -2.62 3.54 -16.11
C PHE A 158 -2.62 2.80 -14.77
N PHE A 159 -3.73 2.84 -14.01
CA PHE A 159 -3.87 2.07 -12.77
C PHE A 159 -3.90 0.56 -13.03
N ALA A 160 -4.53 0.09 -14.09
CA ALA A 160 -4.51 -1.32 -14.49
C ALA A 160 -3.07 -1.79 -14.79
N VAL A 161 -2.27 -0.97 -15.47
CA VAL A 161 -0.83 -1.23 -15.70
C VAL A 161 -0.07 -1.27 -14.37
N MET A 162 -0.32 -0.36 -13.43
CA MET A 162 0.30 -0.38 -12.10
C MET A 162 -0.04 -1.65 -11.31
N LEU A 163 -1.29 -2.11 -11.38
CA LEU A 163 -1.71 -3.38 -10.76
C LEU A 163 -1.00 -4.58 -11.40
N LEU A 164 -0.88 -4.59 -12.73
CA LEU A 164 -0.18 -5.64 -13.48
C LEU A 164 1.32 -5.68 -13.14
N GLN A 165 1.96 -4.53 -12.92
CA GLN A 165 3.34 -4.46 -12.45
C GLN A 165 3.54 -5.09 -11.06
N GLY A 166 2.49 -5.13 -10.23
CA GLY A 166 2.49 -5.85 -8.95
C GLY A 166 2.50 -7.39 -9.11
N ILE A 167 2.05 -7.90 -10.25
CA ILE A 167 2.02 -9.33 -10.59
C ILE A 167 3.27 -9.72 -11.37
N VAL A 168 3.58 -8.99 -12.44
CA VAL A 168 4.77 -9.20 -13.28
C VAL A 168 5.88 -8.33 -12.73
N GLN A 169 6.73 -8.90 -11.88
CA GLN A 169 7.85 -8.16 -11.29
C GLN A 169 9.04 -8.13 -12.24
N LYS A 170 9.58 -6.93 -12.50
CA LYS A 170 10.88 -6.74 -13.15
C LYS A 170 11.76 -5.85 -12.29
N PRO A 171 13.09 -6.04 -12.29
CA PRO A 171 14.02 -5.27 -11.45
C PRO A 171 13.92 -3.76 -11.65
N GLU A 172 13.87 -3.31 -12.90
CA GLU A 172 13.82 -1.90 -13.26
C GLU A 172 12.51 -1.56 -13.98
N LEU A 173 12.07 -0.30 -13.85
CA LEU A 173 10.81 0.17 -14.43
C LEU A 173 10.85 0.19 -15.96
N GLU A 174 11.99 0.52 -16.57
CA GLU A 174 12.14 0.56 -18.02
C GLU A 174 12.07 -0.84 -18.67
N MET A 175 12.41 -1.89 -17.90
CA MET A 175 12.38 -3.27 -18.40
C MET A 175 10.97 -3.76 -18.78
N PHE A 176 9.91 -3.13 -18.29
CA PHE A 176 8.52 -3.43 -18.68
C PHE A 176 8.21 -3.11 -20.13
N TRP A 177 8.97 -2.21 -20.73
CA TRP A 177 8.84 -1.83 -22.14
C TRP A 177 10.05 -2.26 -22.97
N SER A 178 10.96 -3.07 -22.41
CA SER A 178 12.13 -3.58 -23.14
C SER A 178 11.71 -4.46 -24.31
N THR A 179 12.37 -4.31 -25.45
CA THR A 179 12.23 -5.15 -26.65
C THR A 179 13.21 -6.34 -26.64
N ARG A 180 14.05 -6.46 -25.60
CA ARG A 180 14.97 -7.59 -25.48
C ARG A 180 14.14 -8.87 -25.26
N PRO A 181 14.33 -9.94 -26.06
CA PRO A 181 13.50 -11.15 -25.96
C PRO A 181 13.41 -11.76 -24.55
N LEU A 182 14.49 -11.66 -23.76
CA LEU A 182 14.54 -12.16 -22.37
C LEU A 182 13.66 -11.37 -21.40
N LEU A 183 13.39 -10.10 -21.70
CA LEU A 183 12.66 -9.16 -20.85
C LEU A 183 11.32 -8.76 -21.47
N ASP A 184 10.97 -9.32 -22.62
CA ASP A 184 9.83 -8.88 -23.40
C ASP A 184 8.53 -9.10 -22.63
N THR A 185 7.71 -8.05 -22.54
CA THR A 185 6.32 -8.09 -22.07
C THR A 185 5.43 -7.46 -23.13
N PRO A 186 5.09 -8.20 -24.21
CA PRO A 186 4.43 -7.65 -25.39
C PRO A 186 3.11 -6.93 -25.06
N TYR A 187 2.32 -7.52 -24.17
CA TYR A 187 1.00 -7.02 -23.78
C TYR A 187 1.05 -5.59 -23.22
N LEU A 188 2.05 -5.26 -22.39
CA LEU A 188 2.18 -3.92 -21.80
C LEU A 188 2.46 -2.83 -22.84
N ARG A 189 3.26 -3.13 -23.87
CA ARG A 189 3.54 -2.17 -24.95
C ARG A 189 2.31 -1.88 -25.82
N GLN A 190 1.40 -2.84 -25.94
CA GLN A 190 0.15 -2.68 -26.67
C GLN A 190 -0.82 -1.77 -25.91
N ILE A 191 -0.79 -1.81 -24.57
CA ILE A 191 -1.68 -1.01 -23.72
C ILE A 191 -1.22 0.46 -23.66
N MET A 192 0.04 0.72 -23.30
CA MET A 192 0.57 2.06 -23.10
C MET A 192 2.07 2.09 -23.38
N THR A 193 2.58 3.19 -23.95
CA THR A 193 4.02 3.35 -24.16
C THR A 193 4.74 3.63 -22.83
N GLY A 194 5.98 3.15 -22.68
CA GLY A 194 6.76 3.40 -21.46
C GLY A 194 7.01 4.88 -21.23
N GLU A 195 7.23 5.66 -22.29
CA GLU A 195 7.34 7.12 -22.19
C GLU A 195 6.07 7.76 -21.60
N ARG A 196 4.88 7.35 -22.07
CA ARG A 196 3.61 7.88 -21.55
C ARG A 196 3.37 7.45 -20.11
N PHE A 197 3.64 6.20 -19.76
CA PHE A 197 3.54 5.71 -18.40
C PHE A 197 4.42 6.52 -17.44
N LEU A 198 5.69 6.75 -17.79
CA LEU A 198 6.60 7.55 -16.97
C LEU A 198 6.15 9.00 -16.83
N LEU A 199 5.60 9.60 -17.89
CA LEU A 199 5.04 10.96 -17.85
C LEU A 199 3.82 11.06 -16.94
N LEU A 200 2.87 10.13 -17.05
CA LEU A 200 1.70 10.04 -16.16
C LEU A 200 2.15 9.84 -14.72
N PHE A 201 3.07 8.91 -14.49
CA PHE A 201 3.62 8.65 -13.16
C PHE A 201 4.33 9.87 -12.57
N ARG A 202 5.05 10.64 -13.40
CA ARG A 202 5.70 11.91 -12.99
C ARG A 202 4.67 12.97 -12.60
N CYS A 203 3.61 13.13 -13.39
CA CYS A 203 2.61 14.17 -13.18
C CYS A 203 1.52 13.78 -12.17
N LEU A 204 1.42 12.49 -11.80
CA LEU A 204 0.40 11.97 -10.89
C LEU A 204 0.33 12.80 -9.60
N HIS A 205 -0.82 13.42 -9.38
CA HIS A 205 -1.03 14.33 -8.24
C HIS A 205 -2.47 14.27 -7.74
N PHE A 206 -2.69 14.69 -6.50
CA PHE A 206 -3.97 14.45 -5.80
C PHE A 206 -4.59 15.70 -5.18
N VAL A 207 -3.85 16.82 -5.16
CA VAL A 207 -4.30 18.08 -4.60
C VAL A 207 -3.55 19.25 -5.24
N ASN A 208 -4.22 20.37 -5.48
CA ASN A 208 -3.54 21.57 -5.91
C ASN A 208 -2.60 22.07 -4.79
N ASN A 209 -1.31 22.20 -5.08
CA ASN A 209 -0.30 22.62 -4.12
C ASN A 209 -0.58 24.01 -3.51
N SER A 210 -1.25 24.91 -4.26
CA SER A 210 -1.64 26.24 -3.76
C SER A 210 -2.77 26.18 -2.71
N SER A 211 -3.50 25.07 -2.64
CA SER A 211 -4.54 24.84 -1.63
C SER A 211 -4.00 24.27 -0.31
N ILE A 212 -2.72 23.90 -0.26
CA ILE A 212 -2.10 23.34 0.94
C ILE A 212 -1.93 24.46 1.97
N SER A 213 -2.69 24.37 3.05
CA SER A 213 -2.64 25.32 4.15
C SER A 213 -1.39 25.12 5.00
N ALA A 214 -0.91 26.22 5.61
CA ALA A 214 0.08 26.14 6.68
C ALA A 214 -0.52 25.34 7.85
N GLY A 215 0.00 24.13 8.05
CA GLY A 215 -0.47 23.20 9.06
C GLY A 215 0.26 23.35 10.38
N GLN A 216 -0.33 22.81 11.45
CA GLN A 216 0.25 22.85 12.81
C GLN A 216 1.60 22.12 12.93
N SER A 217 1.92 21.23 11.98
CA SER A 217 3.19 20.50 11.94
C SER A 217 3.60 20.13 10.52
N LYS A 218 4.89 19.90 10.26
CA LYS A 218 5.39 19.44 8.95
C LYS A 218 4.72 18.12 8.52
N ALA A 219 4.40 17.23 9.46
CA ALA A 219 3.69 15.99 9.17
C ALA A 219 2.27 16.24 8.64
N HIS A 220 1.53 17.18 9.25
CA HIS A 220 0.20 17.57 8.78
C HIS A 220 0.22 18.23 7.41
N ILE A 221 1.20 19.10 7.16
CA ILE A 221 1.34 19.73 5.83
C ILE A 221 1.68 18.66 4.78
N SER A 222 2.56 17.71 5.12
CA SER A 222 2.88 16.60 4.22
C SER A 222 1.62 15.80 3.89
N LEU A 223 0.85 15.37 4.91
CA LEU A 223 -0.34 14.55 4.71
C LEU A 223 -1.37 15.19 3.77
N GLN A 224 -1.48 16.54 3.74
CA GLN A 224 -2.40 17.24 2.83
C GLN A 224 -2.20 16.87 1.35
N LYS A 225 -0.99 16.43 0.92
CA LYS A 225 -0.70 16.00 -0.46
C LYS A 225 -1.55 14.82 -0.95
N ILE A 226 -2.04 13.98 -0.04
CA ILE A 226 -2.80 12.76 -0.37
C ILE A 226 -4.09 12.65 0.42
N LYS A 227 -4.27 13.50 1.44
CA LYS A 227 -5.42 13.48 2.34
C LYS A 227 -6.78 13.44 1.62
N PRO A 228 -7.03 14.19 0.53
CA PRO A 228 -8.31 14.11 -0.16
C PRO A 228 -8.64 12.71 -0.68
N VAL A 229 -7.65 12.00 -1.23
CA VAL A 229 -7.83 10.63 -1.74
C VAL A 229 -7.94 9.64 -0.58
N PHE A 230 -7.10 9.79 0.45
CA PHE A 230 -7.13 8.95 1.64
C PHE A 230 -8.49 9.01 2.35
N ASP A 231 -8.98 10.23 2.66
CA ASP A 231 -10.25 10.43 3.35
C ASP A 231 -11.42 9.91 2.50
N PHE A 232 -11.39 10.13 1.18
CA PHE A 232 -12.40 9.61 0.27
C PHE A 232 -12.48 8.08 0.31
N LEU A 233 -11.34 7.39 0.17
CA LEU A 233 -11.30 5.93 0.17
C LEU A 233 -11.69 5.35 1.53
N VAL A 234 -11.19 5.90 2.64
CA VAL A 234 -11.55 5.46 3.99
C VAL A 234 -13.05 5.66 4.26
N ASN A 235 -13.64 6.77 3.77
CA ASN A 235 -15.08 6.97 3.84
C ASN A 235 -15.85 5.93 3.01
N LYS A 236 -15.38 5.60 1.80
CA LYS A 236 -15.98 4.53 0.98
C LYS A 236 -15.87 3.16 1.66
N PHE A 237 -14.74 2.85 2.30
CA PHE A 237 -14.57 1.58 3.02
C PHE A 237 -15.62 1.37 4.12
N SER A 238 -16.00 2.43 4.84
CA SER A 238 -16.99 2.35 5.91
C SER A 238 -18.45 2.47 5.44
N THR A 239 -18.69 3.17 4.34
CA THR A 239 -20.04 3.41 3.81
C THR A 239 -20.53 2.30 2.87
N VAL A 240 -19.63 1.60 2.18
CA VAL A 240 -19.99 0.48 1.27
C VAL A 240 -20.31 -0.80 2.04
N TYR A 241 -19.76 -0.98 3.24
CA TYR A 241 -19.82 -2.26 3.96
C TYR A 241 -20.12 -2.11 5.46
N THR A 242 -21.05 -2.93 5.97
CA THR A 242 -21.23 -3.18 7.42
C THR A 242 -20.42 -4.40 7.84
N PRO A 243 -19.46 -4.29 8.77
CA PRO A 243 -18.69 -5.43 9.23
C PRO A 243 -19.52 -6.37 10.11
N ASN A 244 -19.08 -7.62 10.18
CA ASN A 244 -19.52 -8.54 11.21
C ASN A 244 -19.15 -8.04 12.61
N ARG A 245 -19.81 -8.64 13.61
CA ARG A 245 -19.72 -8.25 15.02
C ARG A 245 -18.30 -8.08 15.56
N ASN A 246 -17.36 -8.95 15.17
CA ASN A 246 -16.00 -8.94 15.70
C ASN A 246 -15.08 -8.12 14.78
N ILE A 247 -14.39 -7.15 15.37
CA ILE A 247 -13.48 -6.24 14.68
C ILE A 247 -12.15 -6.13 15.43
N ALA A 248 -11.06 -5.87 14.74
CA ALA A 248 -9.72 -5.76 15.33
C ALA A 248 -9.07 -4.43 14.97
N VAL A 249 -8.40 -3.80 15.94
CA VAL A 249 -7.58 -2.60 15.72
C VAL A 249 -6.12 -2.93 15.96
N ASP A 250 -5.30 -2.67 14.96
CA ASP A 250 -3.86 -2.83 15.05
C ASP A 250 -3.13 -1.86 14.11
N GLU A 251 -1.82 -2.02 14.01
CA GLU A 251 -0.91 -1.12 13.33
C GLU A 251 -0.33 -1.78 12.08
N SER A 252 -0.49 -1.08 10.95
CA SER A 252 0.14 -1.42 9.68
C SER A 252 1.30 -0.45 9.39
N LEU A 253 2.31 -0.92 8.65
CA LEU A 253 3.50 -0.13 8.34
C LEU A 253 3.88 -0.27 6.87
N MET A 254 3.60 0.78 6.08
CA MET A 254 3.99 0.83 4.68
C MET A 254 5.48 1.20 4.56
N LEU A 255 6.30 0.33 3.98
CA LEU A 255 7.74 0.53 3.82
C LEU A 255 8.07 1.84 3.10
N PHE A 256 8.81 2.73 3.76
CA PHE A 256 9.33 3.95 3.14
C PHE A 256 10.64 4.37 3.82
N LYS A 257 11.72 4.42 3.03
CA LYS A 257 13.06 4.78 3.53
C LYS A 257 13.42 6.25 3.32
N GLY A 258 12.74 6.95 2.41
CA GLY A 258 13.03 8.34 2.06
C GLY A 258 12.79 9.35 3.20
N PRO A 259 13.13 10.63 2.98
CA PRO A 259 12.85 11.70 3.94
C PRO A 259 11.34 11.94 4.03
N LEU A 260 10.78 11.84 5.23
CA LEU A 260 9.38 12.15 5.51
C LEU A 260 9.21 12.45 7.00
N ALA A 261 8.51 13.53 7.32
CA ALA A 261 8.33 13.99 8.70
C ALA A 261 7.56 12.99 9.58
N MET A 262 6.66 12.21 8.99
CA MET A 262 5.83 11.21 9.67
C MET A 262 6.37 9.78 9.57
N LYS A 263 7.60 9.58 9.07
CA LYS A 263 8.25 8.27 9.03
C LYS A 263 8.48 7.75 10.45
N GLN A 264 8.12 6.49 10.67
CA GLN A 264 8.28 5.78 11.94
C GLN A 264 9.32 4.66 11.81
N TYR A 265 9.97 4.36 12.93
CA TYR A 265 10.83 3.18 13.08
C TYR A 265 10.19 2.21 14.07
N ILE A 266 9.89 1.00 13.62
CA ILE A 266 9.29 -0.07 14.44
C ILE A 266 10.19 -1.31 14.36
N PRO A 267 11.08 -1.54 15.34
CA PRO A 267 12.08 -2.61 15.29
C PRO A 267 11.48 -4.02 15.16
N THR A 268 10.28 -4.22 15.69
CA THR A 268 9.59 -5.51 15.74
C THR A 268 8.92 -5.91 14.42
N LYS A 269 8.66 -4.96 13.51
CA LYS A 269 8.07 -5.24 12.19
C LYS A 269 9.19 -5.57 11.19
N ARG A 270 8.90 -6.46 10.23
CA ARG A 270 9.86 -6.84 9.17
C ARG A 270 10.36 -5.62 8.39
N VAL A 271 9.41 -4.75 8.02
CA VAL A 271 9.69 -3.44 7.41
C VAL A 271 9.91 -2.42 8.51
N ARG A 272 11.14 -2.30 9.02
CA ARG A 272 11.40 -1.50 10.23
C ARG A 272 11.16 0.01 10.05
N PHE A 273 11.18 0.55 8.83
CA PHE A 273 11.00 1.98 8.55
C PHE A 273 9.84 2.21 7.59
N GLY A 274 8.93 3.12 7.92
CA GLY A 274 7.81 3.38 7.03
C GLY A 274 6.80 4.39 7.53
N LEU A 275 5.70 4.49 6.80
CA LEU A 275 4.51 5.24 7.19
C LEU A 275 3.60 4.34 8.03
N LYS A 276 3.43 4.69 9.31
CA LYS A 276 2.58 3.92 10.23
C LYS A 276 1.11 4.32 10.05
N LEU A 277 0.25 3.31 9.90
CA LEU A 277 -1.20 3.44 9.93
C LEU A 277 -1.76 2.71 11.16
N TYR A 278 -2.82 3.26 11.75
CA TYR A 278 -3.71 2.49 12.64
C TYR A 278 -4.89 2.04 11.80
N VAL A 279 -5.17 0.75 11.79
CA VAL A 279 -6.15 0.12 10.90
C VAL A 279 -7.19 -0.62 11.73
N LEU A 280 -8.45 -0.45 11.36
CA LEU A 280 -9.58 -1.19 11.89
C LEU A 280 -10.05 -2.17 10.81
N CYS A 281 -9.99 -3.47 11.12
CA CYS A 281 -10.41 -4.54 10.23
C CYS A 281 -11.58 -5.33 10.80
N GLU A 282 -12.43 -5.88 9.91
CA GLU A 282 -13.31 -6.98 10.30
C GLU A 282 -12.48 -8.24 10.61
N SER A 283 -12.71 -8.85 11.78
CA SER A 283 -11.90 -9.97 12.27
C SER A 283 -11.93 -11.20 11.36
N GLN A 284 -13.08 -11.50 10.74
CA GLN A 284 -13.28 -12.73 10.00
C GLN A 284 -12.66 -12.70 8.59
N SER A 285 -12.80 -11.58 7.88
CA SER A 285 -12.34 -11.48 6.48
C SER A 285 -11.07 -10.66 6.29
N GLY A 286 -10.64 -9.87 7.29
CA GLY A 286 -9.57 -8.90 7.13
C GLY A 286 -9.96 -7.65 6.32
N TYR A 287 -11.26 -7.38 6.12
CA TYR A 287 -11.73 -6.20 5.39
C TYR A 287 -11.29 -4.94 6.14
N VAL A 288 -10.57 -4.05 5.47
CA VAL A 288 -10.13 -2.77 6.04
C VAL A 288 -11.32 -1.82 6.05
N TRP A 289 -11.85 -1.53 7.23
CA TRP A 289 -13.06 -0.74 7.39
C TRP A 289 -12.77 0.74 7.68
N ASN A 290 -11.72 1.03 8.45
CA ASN A 290 -11.28 2.40 8.74
C ASN A 290 -9.76 2.44 8.96
N ALA A 291 -9.13 3.59 8.75
CA ALA A 291 -7.70 3.78 8.97
C ALA A 291 -7.36 5.22 9.37
N LEU A 292 -6.26 5.38 10.12
CA LEU A 292 -5.68 6.68 10.50
C LEU A 292 -4.18 6.70 10.23
N VAL A 293 -3.70 7.74 9.55
CA VAL A 293 -2.26 7.96 9.36
C VAL A 293 -1.64 8.55 10.62
N HIS A 294 -0.55 7.96 11.11
CA HIS A 294 0.17 8.51 12.25
C HIS A 294 0.92 9.80 11.85
N THR A 295 0.51 10.95 12.38
CA THR A 295 1.18 12.25 12.15
C THR A 295 1.86 12.84 13.40
N GLY A 296 2.05 12.03 14.44
CA GLY A 296 2.69 12.46 15.68
C GLY A 296 1.71 12.92 16.76
N PRO A 297 2.11 13.79 17.71
CA PRO A 297 1.26 14.19 18.85
C PRO A 297 0.05 15.05 18.49
N GLY A 298 0.11 15.83 17.41
CA GLY A 298 -0.96 16.77 17.02
C GLY A 298 -2.12 16.14 16.25
N MET A 299 -2.33 14.82 16.34
CA MET A 299 -3.45 14.15 15.66
C MET A 299 -4.79 14.63 16.23
N ASN A 300 -5.74 14.94 15.36
CA ASN A 300 -7.11 15.24 15.75
C ASN A 300 -7.83 13.93 16.09
N LEU A 301 -7.89 13.60 17.38
CA LEU A 301 -8.48 12.37 17.90
C LEU A 301 -9.55 12.69 18.92
N LYS A 302 -10.57 11.82 19.04
CA LYS A 302 -11.56 11.89 20.13
C LYS A 302 -10.86 11.87 21.49
N ASP A 303 -11.48 12.49 22.48
CA ASP A 303 -11.00 12.41 23.86
C ASP A 303 -11.27 11.02 24.46
N SER A 304 -10.49 10.66 25.47
CA SER A 304 -10.66 9.40 26.21
C SER A 304 -10.63 9.69 27.71
N ALA A 305 -11.34 8.86 28.48
CA ALA A 305 -11.42 9.04 29.92
C ALA A 305 -10.07 8.92 30.64
N ASP A 306 -9.10 8.20 30.06
CA ASP A 306 -7.75 8.04 30.61
C ASP A 306 -6.71 9.00 30.02
N GLY A 307 -7.10 9.84 29.05
CA GLY A 307 -6.20 10.74 28.32
C GLY A 307 -5.11 10.05 27.50
N LEU A 308 -5.10 8.72 27.38
CA LEU A 308 -4.06 7.99 26.67
C LEU A 308 -4.26 8.11 25.16
N LYS A 309 -3.17 8.43 24.44
CA LYS A 309 -3.20 8.53 22.97
C LYS A 309 -3.72 7.24 22.31
N SER A 310 -3.34 6.06 22.80
CA SER A 310 -3.80 4.80 22.23
C SER A 310 -5.30 4.57 22.43
N SER A 311 -5.86 4.94 23.59
CA SER A 311 -7.30 4.92 23.85
C SER A 311 -8.05 5.87 22.90
N ARG A 312 -7.53 7.10 22.73
CA ARG A 312 -8.06 8.08 21.77
C ARG A 312 -8.06 7.59 20.33
N ILE A 313 -7.00 6.88 19.90
CA ILE A 313 -6.93 6.26 18.57
C ILE A 313 -8.03 5.20 18.40
N VAL A 314 -8.17 4.29 19.35
CA VAL A 314 -9.20 3.23 19.30
C VAL A 314 -10.60 3.85 19.21
N LEU A 315 -10.93 4.79 20.11
CA LEU A 315 -12.23 5.47 20.12
C LEU A 315 -12.52 6.26 18.85
N THR A 316 -11.48 6.81 18.21
CA THR A 316 -11.61 7.50 16.92
C THR A 316 -11.91 6.52 15.79
N LEU A 317 -11.23 5.36 15.76
CA LEU A 317 -11.44 4.35 14.71
C LEU A 317 -12.81 3.68 14.79
N VAL A 318 -13.28 3.35 16.00
CA VAL A 318 -14.54 2.61 16.21
C VAL A 318 -15.77 3.52 16.36
N SER A 319 -15.61 4.84 16.19
CA SER A 319 -16.62 5.83 16.56
C SER A 319 -18.02 5.54 16.04
N ASP A 320 -18.12 5.15 14.77
CA ASP A 320 -19.40 4.99 14.09
C ASP A 320 -19.98 3.57 14.26
N LEU A 321 -19.27 2.72 14.99
CA LEU A 321 -19.67 1.37 15.37
C LEU A 321 -20.09 1.29 16.86
N LEU A 322 -19.85 2.35 17.64
CA LEU A 322 -20.28 2.41 19.04
C LEU A 322 -21.81 2.28 19.15
N GLY A 323 -22.29 1.72 20.25
CA GLY A 323 -23.71 1.58 20.53
C GLY A 323 -24.40 0.37 19.88
N GLN A 324 -23.72 -0.37 18.99
CA GLN A 324 -24.33 -1.40 18.15
C GLN A 324 -23.98 -2.86 18.55
N GLY A 325 -23.30 -3.06 19.70
CA GLY A 325 -22.98 -4.40 20.20
C GLY A 325 -21.78 -5.09 19.53
N TYR A 326 -20.92 -4.33 18.84
CA TYR A 326 -19.65 -4.84 18.30
C TYR A 326 -18.71 -5.32 19.42
N CYS A 327 -17.76 -6.17 19.06
CA CYS A 327 -16.67 -6.60 19.91
C CYS A 327 -15.31 -6.23 19.29
N VAL A 328 -14.56 -5.35 19.95
CA VAL A 328 -13.24 -4.92 19.49
C VAL A 328 -12.11 -5.75 20.12
N PHE A 329 -11.20 -6.24 19.29
CA PHE A 329 -9.99 -6.96 19.66
C PHE A 329 -8.77 -6.03 19.54
N LEU A 330 -7.94 -5.98 20.59
CA LEU A 330 -6.84 -5.03 20.73
C LEU A 330 -5.53 -5.69 21.14
N ASP A 331 -4.41 -5.22 20.58
CA ASP A 331 -3.06 -5.54 21.10
C ASP A 331 -2.74 -4.74 22.38
N ASN A 332 -1.75 -5.22 23.12
CA ASN A 332 -1.25 -4.72 24.38
C ASN A 332 -0.91 -3.21 24.41
N PHE A 333 -0.55 -2.61 23.27
CA PHE A 333 -0.30 -1.17 23.18
C PHE A 333 -1.59 -0.34 23.30
N ASN A 334 -2.72 -0.91 22.90
CA ASN A 334 -4.01 -0.24 22.83
C ASN A 334 -4.93 -0.55 24.01
N VAL A 335 -4.50 -1.38 24.97
CA VAL A 335 -5.33 -1.80 26.11
C VAL A 335 -5.09 -0.97 27.37
N SER A 336 -6.18 -0.48 27.97
CA SER A 336 -6.24 0.06 29.33
C SER A 336 -7.56 -0.33 30.02
N PRO A 337 -7.59 -0.48 31.36
CA PRO A 337 -8.83 -0.74 32.08
C PRO A 337 -9.90 0.34 31.90
N MET A 338 -9.50 1.60 31.81
CA MET A 338 -10.43 2.72 31.63
C MET A 338 -11.04 2.74 30.23
N LEU A 339 -10.25 2.47 29.18
CA LEU A 339 -10.75 2.33 27.81
C LEU A 339 -11.80 1.21 27.73
N PHE A 340 -11.55 0.06 28.35
CA PHE A 340 -12.49 -1.06 28.30
C PHE A 340 -13.81 -0.73 29.00
N ARG A 341 -13.75 0.03 30.11
CA ARG A 341 -14.95 0.54 30.76
C ARG A 341 -15.71 1.53 29.87
N GLU A 342 -15.00 2.45 29.24
CA GLU A 342 -15.59 3.44 28.33
C GLU A 342 -16.24 2.80 27.10
N LEU A 343 -15.59 1.82 26.48
CA LEU A 343 -16.16 1.02 25.39
C LEU A 343 -17.43 0.27 25.84
N HIS A 344 -17.37 -0.37 27.01
CA HIS A 344 -18.51 -1.11 27.55
C HIS A 344 -19.70 -0.17 27.84
N GLN A 345 -19.46 1.00 28.44
CA GLN A 345 -20.49 2.03 28.65
C GLN A 345 -21.14 2.50 27.33
N ASN A 346 -20.38 2.47 26.23
CA ASN A 346 -20.87 2.74 24.87
C ASN A 346 -21.36 1.47 24.14
N ARG A 347 -21.89 0.49 24.88
CA ARG A 347 -22.45 -0.79 24.37
C ARG A 347 -21.53 -1.51 23.38
N THR A 348 -20.22 -1.47 23.63
CA THR A 348 -19.20 -2.11 22.80
C THR A 348 -18.36 -3.05 23.66
N ASP A 349 -18.33 -4.32 23.28
CA ASP A 349 -17.51 -5.33 23.95
C ASP A 349 -16.03 -5.17 23.56
N ALA A 350 -15.12 -5.54 24.46
CA ALA A 350 -13.69 -5.48 24.19
C ALA A 350 -12.94 -6.70 24.73
N VAL A 351 -11.89 -7.08 24.01
CA VAL A 351 -10.94 -8.15 24.38
C VAL A 351 -9.54 -7.72 23.97
N GLY A 352 -8.56 -7.91 24.83
CA GLY A 352 -7.18 -7.63 24.43
C GLY A 352 -6.15 -8.14 25.41
N THR A 353 -4.91 -8.24 24.93
CA THR A 353 -3.77 -8.50 25.80
C THR A 353 -3.44 -7.25 26.61
N ALA A 354 -3.05 -7.39 27.88
CA ALA A 354 -2.82 -6.26 28.77
C ALA A 354 -1.38 -6.28 29.29
N ARG A 355 -0.74 -5.10 29.34
CA ARG A 355 0.54 -4.95 30.03
C ARG A 355 0.30 -4.73 31.53
N LEU A 356 1.03 -5.47 32.37
CA LEU A 356 0.89 -5.42 33.83
C LEU A 356 1.31 -4.07 34.46
N ASN A 357 2.05 -3.24 33.73
CA ASN A 357 2.45 -1.91 34.18
C ASN A 357 1.40 -0.82 33.91
N ARG A 358 0.27 -1.14 33.26
CA ARG A 358 -0.83 -0.19 33.05
C ARG A 358 -1.46 0.22 34.39
N LYS A 359 -1.85 1.49 34.49
CA LYS A 359 -2.60 1.99 35.66
C LYS A 359 -3.91 1.20 35.82
N GLN A 360 -4.33 1.02 37.07
CA GLN A 360 -5.57 0.35 37.46
C GLN A 360 -5.68 -1.16 37.17
N ILE A 361 -4.61 -1.82 36.69
CA ILE A 361 -4.52 -3.30 36.66
C ILE A 361 -4.34 -3.83 38.10
N PRO A 362 -4.96 -4.97 38.48
CA PRO A 362 -4.78 -5.55 39.82
C PRO A 362 -3.31 -5.86 40.13
N ASN A 363 -2.83 -5.37 41.26
CA ASN A 363 -1.42 -5.52 41.65
C ASN A 363 -1.02 -6.97 41.92
N ASP A 364 -1.94 -7.82 42.37
CA ASP A 364 -1.68 -9.21 42.65
C ASP A 364 -1.46 -10.06 41.39
N LEU A 365 -1.98 -9.63 40.23
CA LEU A 365 -1.64 -10.23 38.93
C LEU A 365 -0.18 -9.98 38.51
N LYS A 366 0.53 -9.05 39.16
CA LYS A 366 1.98 -8.85 38.91
C LYS A 366 2.82 -10.01 39.44
N LYS A 367 2.30 -10.78 40.40
CA LYS A 367 2.98 -11.96 40.94
C LYS A 367 3.08 -13.06 39.87
N ARG A 368 4.17 -13.81 39.88
CA ARG A 368 4.32 -14.97 38.99
C ARG A 368 3.34 -16.07 39.35
N ILE A 369 2.87 -16.80 38.34
CA ILE A 369 1.96 -17.94 38.52
C ILE A 369 2.57 -19.20 37.90
N ALA A 370 2.19 -20.37 38.43
CA ALA A 370 2.70 -21.64 37.95
C ALA A 370 2.17 -21.97 36.54
N LYS A 371 2.94 -22.77 35.79
CA LYS A 371 2.52 -23.26 34.48
C LYS A 371 1.20 -24.05 34.57
N GLY A 372 0.31 -23.81 33.64
CA GLY A 372 -1.03 -24.39 33.56
C GLY A 372 -2.07 -23.71 34.47
N THR A 373 -1.68 -22.69 35.24
CA THR A 373 -2.61 -22.01 36.16
C THR A 373 -3.21 -20.74 35.56
N THR A 374 -4.39 -20.38 36.06
CA THR A 374 -5.15 -19.20 35.68
C THR A 374 -5.53 -18.43 36.94
N VAL A 375 -5.33 -17.12 36.94
CA VAL A 375 -5.78 -16.22 38.01
C VAL A 375 -6.60 -15.10 37.39
N ALA A 376 -7.87 -14.99 37.79
CA ALA A 376 -8.77 -13.95 37.32
C ALA A 376 -9.16 -12.97 38.44
N ARG A 377 -9.34 -11.71 38.07
CA ARG A 377 -9.86 -10.64 38.90
C ARG A 377 -10.94 -9.90 38.14
N PHE A 378 -11.94 -9.41 38.87
CA PHE A 378 -13.13 -8.82 38.29
C PHE A 378 -13.41 -7.43 38.86
N CYS A 379 -13.86 -6.49 38.04
CA CYS A 379 -14.28 -5.16 38.46
C CYS A 379 -15.52 -4.76 37.64
N GLY A 380 -16.70 -4.99 38.20
CA GLY A 380 -17.95 -4.95 37.42
C GLY A 380 -17.90 -5.98 36.30
N GLU A 381 -18.10 -5.51 35.07
CA GLU A 381 -18.12 -6.29 33.84
C GLU A 381 -16.72 -6.59 33.32
N LEU A 382 -15.69 -5.87 33.81
CA LEU A 382 -14.32 -6.13 33.40
C LEU A 382 -13.75 -7.36 34.11
N MET A 383 -13.08 -8.20 33.33
CA MET A 383 -12.23 -9.29 33.78
C MET A 383 -10.78 -9.02 33.39
N ALA A 384 -9.87 -9.06 34.37
CA ALA A 384 -8.44 -9.19 34.15
C ALA A 384 -8.01 -10.63 34.47
N LEU A 385 -7.48 -11.35 33.49
CA LEU A 385 -7.10 -12.76 33.60
C LEU A 385 -5.64 -12.94 33.26
N LYS A 386 -4.88 -13.57 34.17
CA LYS A 386 -3.50 -13.98 33.92
C LYS A 386 -3.44 -15.50 33.76
N TRP A 387 -2.80 -15.95 32.70
CA TRP A 387 -2.62 -17.37 32.38
C TRP A 387 -1.18 -17.64 32.02
N CYS A 388 -0.65 -18.78 32.46
CA CYS A 388 0.71 -19.20 32.18
C CYS A 388 0.70 -20.58 31.54
N ASP A 389 1.26 -20.69 30.35
CA ASP A 389 1.62 -21.97 29.74
C ASP A 389 3.14 -22.04 29.57
N GLY A 390 3.68 -21.51 28.47
CA GLY A 390 5.12 -21.27 28.33
C GLY A 390 5.57 -19.88 28.80
N LYS A 391 4.76 -18.86 28.49
CA LYS A 391 4.93 -17.47 28.91
C LYS A 391 3.64 -16.99 29.58
N GLU A 392 3.78 -16.06 30.51
CA GLU A 392 2.64 -15.44 31.16
C GLU A 392 1.97 -14.45 30.20
N VAL A 393 0.66 -14.61 30.01
CA VAL A 393 -0.18 -13.70 29.23
C VAL A 393 -1.24 -13.13 30.16
N THR A 394 -1.45 -11.82 30.08
CA THR A 394 -2.54 -11.15 30.78
C THR A 394 -3.56 -10.65 29.76
N MET A 395 -4.83 -10.92 30.01
CA MET A 395 -5.96 -10.54 29.19
C MET A 395 -6.86 -9.58 29.95
N LEU A 396 -7.46 -8.65 29.22
CA LEU A 396 -8.59 -7.85 29.68
C LEU A 396 -9.79 -8.15 28.79
N SER A 397 -10.97 -8.26 29.39
CA SER A 397 -12.23 -8.41 28.64
C SER A 397 -13.43 -7.84 29.37
N THR A 398 -14.46 -7.42 28.63
CA THR A 398 -15.73 -6.88 29.16
C THR A 398 -16.84 -7.92 29.32
N PHE A 399 -16.70 -9.14 28.79
CA PHE A 399 -17.79 -10.13 28.79
C PHE A 399 -17.36 -11.56 29.14
N HIS A 400 -16.05 -11.87 29.13
CA HIS A 400 -15.57 -13.20 29.47
C HIS A 400 -15.61 -13.49 30.97
N ASN A 401 -15.69 -14.78 31.31
CA ASN A 401 -15.41 -15.32 32.65
C ASN A 401 -14.06 -16.06 32.66
N ASP A 402 -13.67 -16.56 33.83
CA ASP A 402 -12.47 -17.38 34.05
C ASP A 402 -12.61 -18.83 33.55
N THR A 403 -13.54 -19.07 32.62
CA THR A 403 -13.82 -20.38 32.04
C THR A 403 -12.61 -20.90 31.27
N VAL A 404 -12.20 -22.12 31.60
CA VAL A 404 -11.15 -22.87 30.90
C VAL A 404 -11.81 -23.95 30.05
N ILE A 405 -11.42 -24.01 28.78
CA ILE A 405 -11.91 -24.99 27.80
C ILE A 405 -10.77 -25.89 27.31
N GLU A 406 -11.14 -27.07 26.83
CA GLU A 406 -10.20 -28.02 26.23
C GLU A 406 -10.12 -27.79 24.73
N VAL A 407 -8.89 -27.61 24.22
CA VAL A 407 -8.63 -27.30 22.80
C VAL A 407 -7.59 -28.26 22.26
N ASN A 408 -7.86 -28.82 21.08
CA ASN A 408 -6.90 -29.63 20.36
C ASN A 408 -5.84 -28.72 19.73
N ASN A 409 -4.55 -28.97 20.04
CA ASN A 409 -3.47 -28.31 19.35
C ASN A 409 -3.29 -28.87 17.92
N ARG A 410 -2.50 -28.20 17.06
CA ARG A 410 -2.23 -28.64 15.67
C ARG A 410 -1.75 -30.09 15.56
N ASN A 411 -1.12 -30.62 16.62
CA ASN A 411 -0.61 -31.99 16.69
C ASN A 411 -1.63 -32.98 17.31
N GLY A 412 -2.92 -32.62 17.40
CA GLY A 412 -3.98 -33.45 18.00
C GLY A 412 -3.94 -33.54 19.54
N LYS A 413 -2.93 -32.97 20.19
CA LYS A 413 -2.81 -32.99 21.67
C LYS A 413 -3.82 -32.04 22.32
N LYS A 414 -4.60 -32.57 23.26
CA LYS A 414 -5.56 -31.78 24.05
C LYS A 414 -4.85 -30.90 25.07
N THR A 415 -5.22 -29.62 25.11
CA THR A 415 -4.65 -28.62 26.02
C THR A 415 -5.74 -27.77 26.65
N LYS A 416 -5.63 -27.46 27.93
CA LYS A 416 -6.57 -26.59 28.65
C LYS A 416 -6.16 -25.13 28.49
N LYS A 417 -7.05 -24.30 27.95
CA LYS A 417 -6.81 -22.87 27.71
C LYS A 417 -8.01 -22.03 28.16
N PRO A 418 -7.80 -20.83 28.73
CA PRO A 418 -8.90 -19.91 29.00
C PRO A 418 -9.64 -19.55 27.70
N ARG A 419 -10.97 -19.51 27.74
CA ARG A 419 -11.79 -19.17 26.56
C ARG A 419 -11.39 -17.82 25.94
N VAL A 420 -11.12 -16.82 26.78
CA VAL A 420 -10.66 -15.49 26.33
C VAL A 420 -9.41 -15.52 25.46
N ILE A 421 -8.51 -16.49 25.66
CA ILE A 421 -7.29 -16.64 24.85
C ILE A 421 -7.65 -17.23 23.47
N VAL A 422 -8.61 -18.15 23.43
CA VAL A 422 -9.07 -18.78 22.18
C VAL A 422 -9.77 -17.73 21.31
N ASP A 423 -10.77 -17.06 21.86
CA ASP A 423 -11.52 -16.00 21.17
C ASP A 423 -10.57 -14.87 20.70
N TYR A 424 -9.55 -14.52 21.49
CA TYR A 424 -8.55 -13.52 21.09
C TYR A 424 -7.72 -13.96 19.88
N ASN A 425 -7.17 -15.17 19.90
CA ASN A 425 -6.32 -15.67 18.82
C ASN A 425 -7.07 -15.84 17.50
N GLU A 426 -8.38 -16.11 17.56
CA GLU A 426 -9.24 -16.22 16.38
C GLU A 426 -9.53 -14.88 15.71
N ASN A 427 -9.57 -13.78 16.48
CA ASN A 427 -10.13 -12.51 15.99
C ASN A 427 -9.10 -11.37 15.85
N MET A 428 -7.96 -11.41 16.56
CA MET A 428 -6.97 -10.32 16.54
C MET A 428 -6.17 -10.25 15.23
N GLY A 429 -5.89 -11.39 14.59
CA GLY A 429 -4.95 -11.50 13.47
C GLY A 429 -5.41 -10.91 12.13
N ALA A 430 -6.52 -10.17 12.10
CA ALA A 430 -7.13 -9.68 10.87
C ALA A 430 -6.30 -8.61 10.15
N VAL A 431 -5.69 -7.68 10.91
CA VAL A 431 -4.82 -6.65 10.32
C VAL A 431 -3.53 -7.28 9.77
N ASP A 432 -2.91 -8.20 10.50
CA ASP A 432 -1.73 -8.93 10.01
C ASP A 432 -2.05 -9.78 8.76
N SER A 433 -3.26 -10.34 8.69
CA SER A 433 -3.73 -11.08 7.50
C SER A 433 -3.91 -10.14 6.30
N ALA A 434 -4.48 -8.95 6.51
CA ALA A 434 -4.57 -7.93 5.46
C ALA A 434 -3.18 -7.48 4.99
N ASP A 435 -2.25 -7.19 5.91
CA ASP A 435 -0.86 -6.82 5.60
C ASP A 435 -0.15 -7.92 4.78
N GLN A 436 -0.38 -9.20 5.11
CA GLN A 436 0.16 -10.33 4.36
C GLN A 436 -0.38 -10.38 2.92
N MET A 437 -1.67 -10.15 2.74
CA MET A 437 -2.32 -10.11 1.43
C MET A 437 -1.83 -8.93 0.57
N LEU A 438 -1.59 -7.77 1.19
CA LEU A 438 -1.03 -6.59 0.51
C LEU A 438 0.42 -6.81 0.09
N THR A 439 1.21 -7.49 0.93
CA THR A 439 2.63 -7.79 0.66
C THR A 439 2.82 -8.79 -0.48
N SER A 440 1.81 -9.60 -0.81
CA SER A 440 1.92 -10.69 -1.79
C SER A 440 2.13 -10.19 -3.23
N TYR A 441 1.80 -8.93 -3.52
CA TYR A 441 1.86 -8.37 -4.87
C TYR A 441 2.33 -6.91 -4.84
N PRO A 442 3.59 -6.67 -4.45
CA PRO A 442 4.09 -5.32 -4.22
C PRO A 442 4.23 -4.58 -5.55
N SER A 443 3.34 -3.63 -5.86
CA SER A 443 3.59 -2.70 -6.99
C SER A 443 4.54 -1.56 -6.58
N GLU A 444 4.73 -1.36 -5.27
CA GLU A 444 5.53 -0.26 -4.78
C GLU A 444 7.03 -0.57 -4.82
N ARG A 445 7.75 0.17 -5.65
CA ARG A 445 9.22 0.09 -5.72
C ARG A 445 9.85 0.39 -4.37
N LYS A 446 10.87 -0.41 -3.98
CA LYS A 446 11.52 -0.27 -2.67
C LYS A 446 12.17 1.11 -2.54
N ARG A 447 12.85 1.54 -3.60
CA ARG A 447 13.59 2.82 -3.67
C ARG A 447 12.75 4.01 -4.15
N HIS A 448 11.42 3.87 -4.21
CA HIS A 448 10.56 4.97 -4.64
C HIS A 448 10.72 6.20 -3.72
N LYS A 449 11.19 7.32 -4.28
CA LYS A 449 11.55 8.53 -3.52
C LYS A 449 10.32 9.37 -3.14
N VAL A 450 9.24 9.31 -3.92
CA VAL A 450 8.03 10.14 -3.74
C VAL A 450 6.99 9.44 -2.87
N TRP A 451 6.91 9.83 -1.60
CA TRP A 451 6.14 9.11 -0.58
C TRP A 451 4.62 9.08 -0.84
N TYR A 452 4.03 10.17 -1.33
CA TYR A 452 2.56 10.29 -1.46
C TYR A 452 2.02 9.45 -2.62
N LYS A 453 2.78 9.35 -3.73
CA LYS A 453 2.54 8.40 -4.82
C LYS A 453 2.71 6.95 -4.35
N LYS A 454 3.74 6.67 -3.54
CA LYS A 454 3.90 5.34 -2.93
C LYS A 454 2.69 4.98 -2.05
N PHE A 455 2.22 5.94 -1.26
CA PHE A 455 1.06 5.75 -0.41
C PHE A 455 -0.23 5.58 -1.21
N PHE A 456 -0.38 6.27 -2.34
CA PHE A 456 -1.48 6.04 -3.28
C PHE A 456 -1.51 4.60 -3.82
N HIS A 457 -0.35 4.03 -4.21
CA HIS A 457 -0.29 2.63 -4.63
C HIS A 457 -0.75 1.68 -3.51
N HIS A 458 -0.32 1.95 -2.28
CA HIS A 458 -0.74 1.16 -1.13
C HIS A 458 -2.26 1.23 -0.91
N LEU A 459 -2.84 2.43 -1.05
CA LEU A 459 -4.30 2.62 -1.00
C LEU A 459 -5.01 1.88 -2.13
N LEU A 460 -4.46 1.91 -3.36
CA LEU A 460 -4.98 1.16 -4.49
C LEU A 460 -5.01 -0.35 -4.19
N HIS A 461 -3.97 -0.90 -3.56
CA HIS A 461 -3.95 -2.30 -3.14
C HIS A 461 -4.92 -2.63 -2.02
N ILE A 462 -5.12 -1.73 -1.04
CA ILE A 462 -6.16 -1.88 -0.02
C ILE A 462 -7.54 -1.93 -0.68
N THR A 463 -7.80 -1.04 -1.64
CA THR A 463 -9.05 -1.05 -2.39
C THR A 463 -9.28 -2.39 -3.09
N VAL A 464 -8.28 -2.88 -3.84
CA VAL A 464 -8.38 -4.19 -4.52
C VAL A 464 -8.64 -5.33 -3.53
N LEU A 465 -8.01 -5.32 -2.36
CA LEU A 465 -8.24 -6.31 -1.31
C LEU A 465 -9.69 -6.23 -0.79
N ASN A 466 -10.18 -5.03 -0.50
CA ASN A 466 -11.55 -4.82 -0.04
C ASN A 466 -12.57 -5.26 -1.10
N SER A 467 -12.36 -4.93 -2.38
CA SER A 467 -13.18 -5.39 -3.49
C SER A 467 -13.20 -6.92 -3.61
N TYR A 468 -12.04 -7.57 -3.52
CA TYR A 468 -11.94 -9.03 -3.53
C TYR A 468 -12.71 -9.67 -2.36
N ILE A 469 -12.62 -9.09 -1.17
CA ILE A 469 -13.34 -9.60 0.01
C ILE A 469 -14.86 -9.49 -0.19
N LEU A 470 -15.35 -8.37 -0.74
CA LEU A 470 -16.77 -8.21 -1.03
C LEU A 470 -17.24 -9.19 -2.11
N PHE A 471 -16.48 -9.34 -3.20
CA PHE A 471 -16.74 -10.31 -4.25
C PHE A 471 -16.86 -11.73 -3.68
N LYS A 472 -15.93 -12.13 -2.81
CA LYS A 472 -15.94 -13.45 -2.18
C LYS A 472 -17.13 -13.66 -1.24
N LYS A 473 -17.57 -12.61 -0.53
CA LYS A 473 -18.71 -12.68 0.38
C LYS A 473 -20.03 -12.88 -0.37
N ASP A 474 -20.17 -12.26 -1.53
CA ASP A 474 -21.35 -12.42 -2.38
C ASP A 474 -21.37 -13.73 -3.16
N ASN A 475 -20.19 -14.26 -3.49
CA ASN A 475 -20.04 -15.44 -4.33
C ASN A 475 -19.34 -16.56 -3.54
N PRO A 476 -19.95 -17.09 -2.47
CA PRO A 476 -19.31 -18.09 -1.61
C PRO A 476 -19.00 -19.41 -2.33
N GLU A 477 -19.77 -19.74 -3.37
CA GLU A 477 -19.59 -20.92 -4.22
C GLU A 477 -18.44 -20.75 -5.25
N HIS A 478 -18.09 -19.51 -5.60
CA HIS A 478 -17.00 -19.23 -6.53
C HIS A 478 -15.66 -19.15 -5.80
N THR A 479 -14.83 -20.17 -6.00
CA THR A 479 -13.49 -20.24 -5.43
C THR A 479 -12.46 -19.48 -6.28
N MET A 480 -12.67 -18.17 -6.47
CA MET A 480 -11.68 -17.32 -7.13
C MET A 480 -10.54 -16.97 -6.15
N SER A 481 -9.30 -17.22 -6.54
CA SER A 481 -8.12 -16.79 -5.78
C SER A 481 -7.89 -15.28 -5.92
N HIS A 482 -7.18 -14.66 -4.98
CA HIS A 482 -6.89 -13.22 -5.04
C HIS A 482 -6.07 -12.82 -6.29
N ILE A 483 -5.17 -13.68 -6.78
CA ILE A 483 -4.44 -13.41 -8.02
C ILE A 483 -5.38 -13.44 -9.24
N ASN A 484 -6.28 -14.42 -9.31
CA ASN A 484 -7.22 -14.52 -10.43
C ASN A 484 -8.21 -13.35 -10.42
N PHE A 485 -8.66 -12.92 -9.23
CA PHE A 485 -9.48 -11.71 -9.10
C PHE A 485 -8.74 -10.47 -9.61
N ARG A 486 -7.45 -10.32 -9.29
CA ARG A 486 -6.63 -9.20 -9.77
C ARG A 486 -6.45 -9.22 -11.29
N LEU A 487 -6.17 -10.39 -11.87
CA LEU A 487 -6.05 -10.54 -13.32
C LEU A 487 -7.36 -10.20 -14.02
N ALA A 488 -8.48 -10.77 -13.55
CA ALA A 488 -9.80 -10.48 -14.08
C ALA A 488 -10.16 -8.99 -13.94
N LEU A 489 -9.85 -8.36 -12.79
CA LEU A 489 -10.04 -6.91 -12.62
C LEU A 489 -9.22 -6.11 -13.65
N ILE A 490 -7.94 -6.44 -13.85
CA ILE A 490 -7.08 -5.76 -14.82
C ILE A 490 -7.64 -5.92 -16.24
N GLU A 491 -8.03 -7.13 -16.62
CA GLU A 491 -8.63 -7.43 -17.92
C GLU A 491 -9.91 -6.58 -18.14
N ARG A 492 -10.83 -6.57 -17.18
CA ARG A 492 -12.07 -5.78 -17.24
C ARG A 492 -11.80 -4.27 -17.33
N MET A 493 -10.86 -3.75 -16.52
CA MET A 493 -10.45 -2.33 -16.61
C MET A 493 -9.89 -1.97 -17.99
N LEU A 494 -9.13 -2.87 -18.62
CA LEU A 494 -8.59 -2.65 -19.95
C LEU A 494 -9.67 -2.78 -21.02
N GLU A 495 -10.55 -3.77 -20.93
CA GLU A 495 -11.67 -3.95 -21.86
C GLU A 495 -12.59 -2.72 -21.92
N GLU A 496 -12.87 -2.11 -20.76
CA GLU A 496 -13.79 -0.98 -20.68
C GLU A 496 -13.15 0.36 -21.08
N HIS A 497 -11.90 0.60 -20.66
CA HIS A 497 -11.29 1.93 -20.76
C HIS A 497 -10.19 2.04 -21.83
N HIS A 498 -9.62 0.92 -22.30
CA HIS A 498 -8.61 0.98 -23.35
C HIS A 498 -9.27 1.26 -24.70
N LYS A 499 -9.02 2.44 -25.27
CA LYS A 499 -9.44 2.79 -26.64
C LYS A 499 -8.34 2.38 -27.63
N PRO A 500 -8.51 1.29 -28.41
CA PRO A 500 -7.53 0.90 -29.42
C PRO A 500 -7.62 1.90 -30.59
N GLY A 501 -6.87 3.00 -30.52
CA GLY A 501 -6.97 4.06 -31.54
C GLY A 501 -5.90 5.14 -31.56
N GLN A 502 -5.00 5.23 -30.56
CA GLN A 502 -3.96 6.28 -30.54
C GLN A 502 -2.53 5.76 -30.68
N GLN A 503 -2.32 4.49 -30.98
CA GLN A 503 -1.01 4.00 -31.38
C GLN A 503 -0.82 4.18 -32.88
N HIS A 504 -0.09 5.23 -33.26
CA HIS A 504 0.73 5.16 -34.46
C HIS A 504 1.73 4.00 -34.29
N LEU A 505 1.34 2.80 -34.69
CA LEU A 505 2.26 1.69 -34.95
C LEU A 505 3.10 2.03 -36.20
N ARG A 506 3.99 3.01 -36.09
CA ARG A 506 5.15 3.21 -36.98
C ARG A 506 6.34 3.78 -36.19
N GLY A 507 6.65 3.16 -35.05
CA GLY A 507 7.96 3.28 -34.43
C GLY A 507 8.85 2.13 -34.91
N ARG A 508 9.81 2.45 -35.79
CA ARG A 508 10.88 1.55 -36.24
C ARG A 508 11.60 0.95 -35.01
N PRO A 509 11.86 -0.37 -34.93
CA PRO A 509 12.76 -0.90 -33.92
C PRO A 509 14.08 -0.14 -33.97
N CYS A 510 14.50 0.39 -32.83
CA CYS A 510 15.81 1.01 -32.70
C CYS A 510 16.85 -0.04 -33.10
N SER A 511 17.68 0.33 -34.08
CA SER A 511 18.82 -0.48 -34.48
C SER A 511 19.78 -0.57 -33.31
N ASP A 512 20.04 -1.79 -32.84
CA ASP A 512 21.36 -2.37 -32.51
C ASP A 512 21.31 -3.48 -31.45
N ASP A 513 20.12 -3.86 -30.98
CA ASP A 513 19.99 -5.03 -30.10
C ASP A 513 20.14 -6.34 -30.88
N VAL A 514 21.32 -6.95 -30.73
CA VAL A 514 21.63 -8.30 -31.19
C VAL A 514 20.70 -9.28 -30.47
N THR A 515 19.68 -9.78 -31.17
CA THR A 515 18.93 -10.95 -30.70
C THR A 515 19.92 -12.13 -30.56
N PRO A 516 20.02 -12.80 -29.39
CA PRO A 516 20.96 -13.91 -29.20
C PRO A 516 20.73 -15.09 -30.17
N LEU A 517 19.52 -15.19 -30.70
CA LEU A 517 19.12 -16.21 -31.68
C LEU A 517 19.60 -15.91 -33.12
N ARG A 518 20.08 -14.69 -33.41
CA ARG A 518 20.60 -14.34 -34.75
C ARG A 518 21.72 -15.27 -35.21
N LEU A 519 22.60 -15.68 -34.29
CA LEU A 519 23.78 -16.50 -34.59
C LEU A 519 23.59 -18.00 -34.31
N SER A 520 22.49 -18.38 -33.66
CA SER A 520 22.27 -19.74 -33.14
C SER A 520 20.95 -20.38 -33.59
N GLY A 521 20.02 -19.61 -34.17
CA GLY A 521 18.74 -20.06 -34.69
C GLY A 521 18.81 -20.60 -36.13
N ARG A 522 17.74 -21.30 -36.57
CA ARG A 522 17.59 -21.79 -37.94
C ARG A 522 16.86 -20.74 -38.78
N HIS A 523 17.62 -19.94 -39.51
CA HIS A 523 17.08 -18.83 -40.30
C HIS A 523 16.78 -19.25 -41.74
N PHE A 524 15.57 -18.95 -42.22
CA PHE A 524 15.16 -19.21 -43.60
C PHE A 524 14.67 -17.93 -44.28
N PRO A 525 15.09 -17.65 -45.52
CA PRO A 525 14.62 -16.49 -46.27
C PRO A 525 13.14 -16.66 -46.63
N LYS A 526 12.32 -15.65 -46.30
CA LYS A 526 10.93 -15.55 -46.76
C LYS A 526 10.74 -14.29 -47.60
N SER A 527 9.77 -14.30 -48.50
CA SER A 527 9.35 -13.09 -49.22
C SER A 527 8.55 -12.18 -48.29
N ILE A 528 8.77 -10.88 -48.37
CA ILE A 528 7.97 -9.88 -47.65
C ILE A 528 6.50 -10.01 -48.11
N PRO A 529 5.54 -10.17 -47.19
CA PRO A 529 4.14 -10.41 -47.56
C PRO A 529 3.54 -9.19 -48.27
N PRO A 530 2.69 -9.38 -49.29
CA PRO A 530 2.03 -8.29 -50.00
C PRO A 530 1.16 -7.45 -49.07
N THR A 531 1.04 -6.16 -49.38
CA THR A 531 0.14 -5.22 -48.70
C THR A 531 -0.90 -4.71 -49.67
N SER A 532 -2.03 -4.18 -49.18
CA SER A 532 -3.11 -3.63 -50.01
C SER A 532 -2.66 -2.58 -51.04
N GLY A 533 -1.53 -1.90 -50.79
CA GLY A 533 -0.94 -0.92 -51.71
C GLY A 533 0.24 -1.40 -52.56
N LYS A 534 0.77 -2.62 -52.35
CA LYS A 534 1.95 -3.11 -53.10
C LYS A 534 2.01 -4.65 -53.13
N GLN A 535 1.84 -5.22 -54.33
CA GLN A 535 1.88 -6.67 -54.58
C GLN A 535 3.27 -7.29 -54.33
N ASN A 536 4.34 -6.52 -54.58
CA ASN A 536 5.72 -6.96 -54.39
C ASN A 536 6.47 -5.94 -53.51
N PRO A 537 6.24 -5.96 -52.18
CA PRO A 537 6.91 -5.05 -51.28
C PRO A 537 8.40 -5.37 -51.18
N THR A 538 9.18 -4.31 -50.99
CA THR A 538 10.63 -4.33 -50.89
C THR A 538 11.04 -3.65 -49.59
N GLY A 539 12.07 -4.19 -48.94
CA GLY A 539 12.69 -3.63 -47.74
C GLY A 539 14.15 -3.30 -48.00
N ARG A 540 14.72 -2.38 -47.23
CA ARG A 540 16.15 -2.03 -47.34
C ARG A 540 17.02 -3.10 -46.67
N CYS A 541 17.95 -3.69 -47.43
CA CYS A 541 18.86 -4.71 -46.91
C CYS A 541 19.75 -4.16 -45.79
N LYS A 542 19.70 -4.76 -44.60
CA LYS A 542 20.47 -4.29 -43.42
C LYS A 542 21.98 -4.27 -43.66
N ILE A 543 22.54 -5.32 -44.27
CA ILE A 543 23.98 -5.45 -44.53
C ILE A 543 24.44 -4.49 -45.63
N CYS A 544 23.71 -4.40 -46.74
CA CYS A 544 24.13 -3.47 -47.80
C CYS A 544 24.02 -2.03 -47.32
N CYS A 545 22.96 -1.68 -46.58
CA CYS A 545 22.78 -0.31 -46.11
C CYS A 545 23.72 0.11 -44.97
N SER A 546 24.47 -0.82 -44.38
CA SER A 546 25.55 -0.52 -43.43
C SER A 546 26.90 -0.29 -44.11
N GLN A 547 27.06 -0.63 -45.39
CA GLN A 547 28.30 -0.46 -46.14
C GLN A 547 28.33 0.87 -46.92
N TYR A 548 29.55 1.27 -47.26
CA TYR A 548 29.84 2.46 -48.04
C TYR A 548 30.44 2.05 -49.40
N ASP A 549 30.03 2.77 -50.44
CA ASP A 549 30.58 2.71 -51.79
C ASP A 549 32.00 3.31 -51.83
N LYS A 550 32.74 3.07 -52.90
CA LYS A 550 34.03 3.67 -53.26
C LYS A 550 34.01 5.20 -53.20
N ASP A 551 32.86 5.81 -53.44
CA ASP A 551 32.64 7.26 -53.36
C ASP A 551 32.27 7.75 -51.93
N GLY A 552 32.36 6.90 -50.91
CA GLY A 552 32.04 7.25 -49.52
C GLY A 552 30.55 7.44 -49.24
N LYS A 553 29.66 7.03 -50.16
CA LYS A 553 28.20 7.08 -49.97
C LYS A 553 27.68 5.76 -49.43
N ARG A 554 26.68 5.81 -48.54
CA ARG A 554 26.01 4.59 -48.05
C ARG A 554 25.31 3.87 -49.21
N ILE A 555 25.60 2.59 -49.35
CA ILE A 555 24.99 1.74 -50.37
C ILE A 555 23.48 1.65 -50.07
N ARG A 556 22.63 1.93 -51.06
CA ARG A 556 21.18 1.78 -50.93
C ARG A 556 20.75 0.59 -51.76
N LYS A 557 20.42 -0.52 -51.09
CA LYS A 557 19.93 -1.73 -51.75
C LYS A 557 18.63 -2.22 -51.12
N GLU A 558 17.67 -2.51 -51.98
CA GLU A 558 16.40 -3.11 -51.58
C GLU A 558 16.37 -4.61 -51.88
N THR A 559 15.58 -5.34 -51.12
CA THR A 559 15.36 -6.78 -51.23
C THR A 559 13.90 -7.11 -50.99
N ARG A 560 13.42 -8.16 -51.66
CA ARG A 560 12.09 -8.74 -51.44
C ARG A 560 12.06 -9.78 -50.33
N TYR A 561 13.22 -10.11 -49.78
CA TYR A 561 13.39 -11.19 -48.82
C TYR A 561 13.71 -10.64 -47.43
N PHE A 562 13.23 -11.33 -46.40
CA PHE A 562 13.53 -11.02 -45.02
C PHE A 562 13.67 -12.31 -44.21
N CYS A 563 14.36 -12.22 -43.08
CA CYS A 563 14.35 -13.29 -42.09
C CYS A 563 13.13 -13.10 -41.19
N ALA A 564 12.22 -14.07 -41.16
CA ALA A 564 11.01 -13.97 -40.34
C ALA A 564 11.29 -14.08 -38.84
N GLU A 565 12.34 -14.81 -38.44
CA GLU A 565 12.71 -14.93 -37.02
C GLU A 565 13.41 -13.67 -36.51
N CYS A 566 14.19 -12.98 -37.36
CA CYS A 566 14.88 -11.75 -36.98
C CYS A 566 14.12 -10.48 -37.35
N ASP A 567 13.04 -10.58 -38.13
CA ASP A 567 12.28 -9.47 -38.74
C ASP A 567 13.16 -8.42 -39.44
N VAL A 568 14.16 -8.87 -40.21
CA VAL A 568 15.12 -8.00 -40.89
C VAL A 568 15.19 -8.29 -42.40
N PRO A 569 15.02 -7.27 -43.28
CA PRO A 569 15.20 -7.43 -44.71
C PRO A 569 16.67 -7.67 -45.07
N LEU A 570 16.93 -8.73 -45.86
CA LEU A 570 18.27 -9.16 -46.26
C LEU A 570 18.25 -9.63 -47.73
N CYS A 571 19.32 -9.36 -48.48
CA CYS A 571 19.52 -10.03 -49.77
C CYS A 571 19.77 -11.53 -49.52
N VAL A 572 19.19 -12.41 -50.34
CA VAL A 572 19.34 -13.88 -50.19
C VAL A 572 20.81 -14.29 -50.15
N VAL A 573 21.63 -13.73 -51.03
CA VAL A 573 23.08 -13.93 -51.06
C VAL A 573 23.78 -12.57 -51.26
N PRO A 574 24.90 -12.27 -50.56
CA PRO A 574 25.48 -12.99 -49.42
C PRO A 574 24.97 -12.49 -48.05
N CYS A 575 24.10 -11.49 -48.03
CA CYS A 575 23.73 -10.76 -46.81
C CYS A 575 23.00 -11.62 -45.78
N PHE A 576 22.20 -12.59 -46.22
CA PHE A 576 21.48 -13.49 -45.33
C PHE A 576 22.45 -14.35 -44.51
N GLU A 577 23.48 -14.90 -45.15
CA GLU A 577 24.52 -15.69 -44.47
C GLU A 577 25.34 -14.80 -43.53
N ILE A 578 25.84 -13.65 -44.01
CA ILE A 578 26.66 -12.72 -43.22
C ILE A 578 25.94 -12.30 -41.94
N TYR A 579 24.66 -11.94 -42.05
CA TYR A 579 23.88 -11.47 -40.90
C TYR A 579 23.67 -12.56 -39.83
N HIS A 580 23.58 -13.83 -40.20
CA HIS A 580 23.34 -14.93 -39.25
C HIS A 580 24.60 -15.70 -38.84
N THR A 581 25.75 -15.45 -39.46
CA THR A 581 27.01 -16.16 -39.14
C THR A 581 28.09 -15.27 -38.54
N LYS A 582 28.11 -13.96 -38.87
CA LYS A 582 29.15 -13.04 -38.37
C LYS A 582 28.65 -12.21 -37.20
N LYS A 583 29.41 -12.25 -36.09
CA LYS A 583 29.14 -11.41 -34.92
C LYS A 583 29.20 -9.92 -35.26
N ASN A 584 30.22 -9.52 -36.03
CA ASN A 584 30.43 -8.17 -36.55
C ASN A 584 30.47 -8.22 -38.09
N TYR A 585 29.72 -7.35 -38.78
CA TYR A 585 29.57 -7.34 -40.23
C TYR A 585 29.63 -5.95 -40.84
#